data_AF-A0A6L3MK12-F1
#
_entry.id   AF-A0A6L3MK12-F1
#
_cell.length_a   1.000
_cell.length_b   1.000
_cell.length_c   1.000
_cell.angle_alpha   90.00
_cell.angle_beta   90.00
_cell.angle_gamma   90.00
#
_symmetry.space_group_name_H-M   'P 1'
#
loop_
_entity.id
_entity.type
_entity.pdbx_description
1 polymer ?
#
loop_
_entity_poly.entity_id
_entity_poly.type
_entity_poly.pdbx_seq_one_letter_code
_entity_poly.pdbx_strand_id
1 'polypeptide(L)'
;RNDTFSSAQVVSQSSGSNATDRVLVLTVNGQQQTIYYNTLTDNGNGTITVNYWDAYDPHVNYVPDTEYATRSDAHKGYQRVEIWRDTTFTIQQDKVTSQAPQAQLVAGGSITMANVGTINNDYSVIAAGKSIQIGSTQQNGSVGSGSYGGTVVNNVGQTLYQYQTDNIVSMYAWNEDTNRDRGTIVEPPVVHAPVAIGGTGGTIIANQSVSISAQSVNNQNVAAQNSATGATGGTLGNNSANQGVTGGNLTKVGAANGTTTVPALQSVASATGALSITLPTSGMYSVHPAPGLPYLIVTDPRLTSYTKFISSDYMLGQLNLNPASIEKRLGDGMYEQQMVRNQITQLTGRTFLPGYASAEDEYRALMTNGANYAKSFGLVPGVALSAAQMDALTSDIVWLVDQTVTLPDGSTTHVLAPVVYMAQTHANDLQPSGGLIAADDVEIHTVGTATNTGVIKGGSKTVLTATDILNRGGTISSS
;
A
#
# COMPACT_ATOMS: atom_id res chain seq x y z
N ARG A 1 -40.50 24.87 -8.80
CA ARG A 1 -41.92 25.26 -9.02
C ARG A 1 -42.76 24.00 -9.17
N ASN A 2 -44.03 24.03 -8.74
CA ASN A 2 -44.98 22.93 -8.92
C ASN A 2 -46.20 23.47 -9.66
N ASP A 3 -46.35 23.09 -10.93
CA ASP A 3 -47.51 23.49 -11.72
C ASP A 3 -48.33 22.27 -12.12
N THR A 4 -49.64 22.47 -12.28
CA THR A 4 -50.56 21.43 -12.72
C THR A 4 -51.13 21.79 -14.08
N PHE A 5 -50.99 20.88 -15.03
CA PHE A 5 -51.47 21.02 -16.41
C PHE A 5 -52.53 19.97 -16.71
N SER A 6 -53.42 20.26 -17.65
CA SER A 6 -54.32 19.25 -18.20
C SER A 6 -53.53 18.27 -19.04
N SER A 7 -53.82 16.97 -18.94
CA SER A 7 -53.18 15.95 -19.77
C SER A 7 -53.45 16.17 -21.27
N ALA A 8 -54.55 16.85 -21.62
CA ALA A 8 -54.86 17.25 -22.98
C ALA A 8 -53.90 18.31 -23.56
N GLN A 9 -53.10 18.97 -22.72
CA GLN A 9 -52.08 19.93 -23.15
C GLN A 9 -50.76 19.24 -23.49
N VAL A 10 -50.58 17.96 -23.15
CA VAL A 10 -49.33 17.23 -23.37
C VAL A 10 -49.19 16.86 -24.85
N VAL A 11 -48.12 17.33 -25.47
CA VAL A 11 -47.72 17.00 -26.84
C VAL A 11 -46.83 15.77 -26.84
N SER A 12 -45.83 15.75 -25.95
CA SER A 12 -44.95 14.60 -25.75
C SER A 12 -44.37 14.59 -24.35
N GLN A 13 -44.00 13.40 -23.89
CA GLN A 13 -43.37 13.17 -22.60
C GLN A 13 -42.30 12.09 -22.75
N SER A 14 -41.14 12.31 -22.15
CA SER A 14 -40.06 11.32 -22.03
C SER A 14 -39.56 11.30 -20.58
N SER A 15 -39.12 10.13 -20.14
CA SER A 15 -38.56 9.91 -18.80
C SER A 15 -37.33 9.03 -18.89
N GLY A 16 -36.30 9.32 -18.11
CA GLY A 16 -35.09 8.51 -18.02
C GLY A 16 -34.27 8.83 -16.77
N SER A 17 -33.15 8.12 -16.62
CA SER A 17 -32.25 8.29 -15.48
C SER A 17 -31.56 9.65 -15.50
N ASN A 18 -31.22 10.17 -16.68
CA ASN A 18 -30.52 11.45 -16.82
C ASN A 18 -31.49 12.64 -16.88
N ALA A 19 -31.02 13.83 -16.49
CA ALA A 19 -31.83 15.05 -16.53
C ALA A 19 -32.28 15.42 -17.96
N THR A 20 -31.46 15.14 -18.98
CA THR A 20 -31.78 15.34 -20.40
C THR A 20 -32.95 14.49 -20.89
N ASP A 21 -33.22 13.36 -20.21
CA ASP A 21 -34.22 12.38 -20.65
C ASP A 21 -35.61 12.69 -20.09
N ARG A 22 -35.70 13.59 -19.09
CA ARG A 22 -36.92 13.99 -18.38
C ARG A 22 -37.49 15.28 -18.98
N VAL A 23 -38.16 15.13 -20.13
CA VAL A 23 -38.71 16.25 -20.89
C VAL A 23 -40.20 16.10 -21.08
N LEU A 24 -40.92 17.22 -20.91
CA LEU A 24 -42.35 17.34 -21.14
C LEU A 24 -42.59 18.51 -22.09
N VAL A 25 -43.26 18.25 -23.22
CA VAL A 25 -43.66 19.30 -24.17
C VAL A 25 -45.16 19.51 -24.03
N LEU A 26 -45.57 20.74 -23.73
CA LEU A 26 -46.95 21.15 -23.50
C LEU A 26 -47.39 22.19 -24.52
N THR A 27 -48.69 22.27 -24.81
CA THR A 27 -49.31 23.42 -25.50
C THR A 27 -50.03 24.30 -24.47
N VAL A 28 -49.50 25.49 -24.22
CA VAL A 28 -50.05 26.49 -23.29
C VAL A 28 -50.38 27.75 -24.07
N ASN A 29 -51.63 28.22 -24.02
CA ASN A 29 -52.11 29.40 -24.76
C ASN A 29 -51.80 29.37 -26.28
N GLY A 30 -51.82 28.18 -26.88
CA GLY A 30 -51.56 28.00 -28.32
C GLY A 30 -50.07 27.99 -28.72
N GLN A 31 -49.14 28.05 -27.76
CA GLN A 31 -47.71 27.90 -28.01
C GLN A 31 -47.17 26.62 -27.36
N GLN A 32 -46.18 25.99 -28.01
CA GLN A 32 -45.48 24.86 -27.43
C GLN A 32 -44.41 25.34 -26.44
N GLN A 33 -44.38 24.73 -25.27
CA GLN A 33 -43.41 24.96 -24.22
C GLN A 33 -42.75 23.64 -23.83
N THR A 34 -41.42 23.63 -23.82
CA THR A 34 -40.63 22.50 -23.34
C THR A 34 -40.26 22.72 -21.88
N ILE A 35 -40.50 21.71 -21.04
CA ILE A 35 -40.17 21.70 -19.63
C ILE A 35 -39.28 20.50 -19.34
N TYR A 36 -38.09 20.75 -18.81
CA TYR A 36 -37.26 19.71 -18.20
C TYR A 36 -37.61 19.61 -16.73
N TYR A 37 -38.12 18.45 -16.30
CA TYR A 37 -38.72 18.30 -14.98
C TYR A 37 -37.88 17.41 -14.06
N ASN A 38 -38.00 17.67 -12.76
CA ASN A 38 -37.40 16.83 -11.73
C ASN A 38 -38.30 15.63 -11.42
N THR A 39 -39.56 15.92 -11.08
CA THR A 39 -40.59 14.90 -10.84
C THR A 39 -41.87 15.25 -11.58
N LEU A 40 -42.59 14.23 -12.04
CA LEU A 40 -43.89 14.36 -12.69
C LEU A 40 -44.83 13.33 -12.09
N THR A 41 -46.01 13.78 -11.69
CA THR A 41 -47.06 12.93 -11.09
C THR A 41 -48.32 13.04 -11.93
N ASP A 42 -48.85 11.91 -12.40
CA ASP A 42 -50.21 11.83 -12.95
C ASP A 42 -51.20 11.69 -11.79
N ASN A 43 -52.16 12.62 -11.72
CA ASN A 43 -53.12 12.67 -10.63
C ASN A 43 -54.34 11.75 -10.85
N GLY A 44 -54.43 11.05 -11.98
CA GLY A 44 -55.50 10.10 -12.30
C GLY A 44 -56.87 10.74 -12.56
N ASN A 45 -56.92 12.07 -12.63
CA ASN A 45 -58.13 12.87 -12.88
C ASN A 45 -58.04 13.69 -14.18
N GLY A 46 -57.12 13.32 -15.09
CA GLY A 46 -56.85 14.06 -16.32
C GLY A 46 -55.95 15.28 -16.14
N THR A 47 -55.21 15.36 -15.04
CA THR A 47 -54.19 16.40 -14.81
C THR A 47 -52.86 15.79 -14.43
N ILE A 48 -51.79 16.47 -14.80
CA ILE A 48 -50.42 16.14 -14.42
C ILE A 48 -49.83 17.27 -13.58
N THR A 49 -49.17 16.93 -12.47
CA THR A 49 -48.41 17.88 -11.66
C THR A 49 -46.93 17.70 -11.93
N VAL A 50 -46.26 18.78 -12.28
CA VAL A 50 -44.85 18.79 -12.70
C VAL A 50 -44.06 19.65 -11.73
N ASN A 51 -43.04 19.05 -11.10
CA ASN A 51 -42.01 19.77 -10.36
C ASN A 51 -40.85 20.07 -11.30
N TYR A 52 -40.58 21.34 -11.54
CA TYR A 52 -39.51 21.77 -12.42
C TYR A 52 -38.96 23.14 -12.00
N TRP A 53 -37.85 23.54 -12.61
CA TRP A 53 -37.24 24.85 -12.44
C TRP A 53 -37.53 25.70 -13.67
N ASP A 54 -38.02 26.93 -13.49
CA ASP A 54 -38.37 27.81 -14.61
C ASP A 54 -37.11 28.11 -15.45
N ALA A 55 -37.22 28.03 -16.78
CA ALA A 55 -36.11 28.25 -17.72
C ALA A 55 -34.87 27.32 -17.54
N TYR A 56 -35.00 26.20 -16.83
CA TYR A 56 -33.93 25.19 -16.73
C TYR A 56 -33.80 24.39 -18.03
N ASP A 57 -32.56 24.29 -18.53
CA ASP A 57 -32.19 23.40 -19.62
C ASP A 57 -30.95 22.56 -19.23
N PRO A 58 -31.06 21.22 -19.10
CA PRO A 58 -29.95 20.34 -18.76
C PRO A 58 -28.82 20.33 -19.79
N HIS A 59 -29.02 20.88 -20.99
CA HIS A 59 -27.96 21.02 -22.00
C HIS A 59 -27.07 22.25 -21.76
N VAL A 60 -27.51 23.17 -20.91
CA VAL A 60 -26.86 24.47 -20.66
C VAL A 60 -26.57 24.68 -19.16
N ASN A 61 -27.37 24.10 -18.28
CA ASN A 61 -27.31 24.26 -16.83
C ASN A 61 -26.95 22.94 -16.13
N TYR A 62 -26.21 23.03 -15.03
CA TYR A 62 -26.07 21.90 -14.10
C TYR A 62 -27.43 21.59 -13.44
N VAL A 63 -27.62 20.33 -13.03
CA VAL A 63 -28.86 19.93 -12.37
C VAL A 63 -28.95 20.63 -11.00
N PRO A 64 -30.02 21.41 -10.72
CA PRO A 64 -30.03 22.25 -9.53
C PRO A 64 -30.01 21.51 -8.19
N ASP A 65 -30.35 20.22 -8.15
CA ASP A 65 -30.24 19.38 -6.95
C ASP A 65 -28.82 18.83 -6.71
N THR A 66 -27.93 18.97 -7.70
CA THR A 66 -26.49 18.70 -7.57
C THR A 66 -25.70 19.95 -7.14
N GLU A 67 -26.37 21.09 -6.96
CA GLU A 67 -25.78 22.33 -6.46
C GLU A 67 -25.48 22.22 -4.96
N TYR A 68 -24.36 22.80 -4.54
CA TYR A 68 -24.06 22.94 -3.12
C TYR A 68 -25.02 23.94 -2.48
N ALA A 69 -25.53 23.60 -1.29
CA ALA A 69 -26.60 24.34 -0.59
C ALA A 69 -26.17 25.71 -0.01
N THR A 70 -25.30 26.44 -0.70
CA THR A 70 -24.65 27.65 -0.16
C THR A 70 -25.40 28.93 -0.50
N ARG A 71 -26.38 28.93 -1.43
CA ARG A 71 -27.15 30.14 -1.76
C ARG A 71 -28.53 29.89 -2.38
N SER A 72 -29.56 29.74 -1.55
CA SER A 72 -30.96 29.69 -2.01
C SER A 72 -31.55 31.10 -2.16
N ASP A 73 -31.05 31.87 -3.12
CA ASP A 73 -31.58 33.19 -3.46
C ASP A 73 -32.55 33.07 -4.65
N ALA A 74 -33.81 32.74 -4.36
CA ALA A 74 -34.87 32.70 -5.37
C ALA A 74 -35.59 34.06 -5.44
N HIS A 75 -35.78 34.60 -6.64
CA HIS A 75 -36.60 35.79 -6.85
C HIS A 75 -37.40 35.68 -8.15
N LYS A 76 -38.70 36.00 -8.10
CA LYS A 76 -39.62 35.95 -9.24
C LYS A 76 -39.66 34.60 -10.00
N GLY A 77 -39.41 33.49 -9.30
CA GLY A 77 -39.41 32.14 -9.91
C GLY A 77 -38.08 31.71 -10.54
N TYR A 78 -37.10 32.61 -10.59
CA TYR A 78 -35.75 32.32 -11.06
C TYR A 78 -34.83 31.95 -9.90
N GLN A 79 -33.80 31.17 -10.20
CA GLN A 79 -32.78 30.75 -9.24
C GLN A 79 -31.39 30.95 -9.85
N ARG A 80 -30.41 31.16 -8.98
CA ARG A 80 -29.03 31.01 -9.42
C ARG A 80 -28.75 29.54 -9.69
N VAL A 81 -28.15 29.28 -10.83
CA VAL A 81 -27.67 27.96 -11.23
C VAL A 81 -26.16 27.97 -11.37
N GLU A 82 -25.53 26.85 -11.05
CA GLU A 82 -24.12 26.66 -11.37
C GLU A 82 -23.97 26.61 -12.89
N ILE A 83 -23.13 27.48 -13.45
CA ILE A 83 -22.88 27.56 -14.90
C ILE A 83 -21.52 27.02 -15.29
N TRP A 84 -20.58 26.97 -14.35
CA TRP A 84 -19.26 26.38 -14.54
C TRP A 84 -18.60 26.09 -13.19
N ARG A 85 -17.73 25.09 -13.20
CA ARG A 85 -16.96 24.64 -12.05
C ARG A 85 -15.50 24.53 -12.41
N ASP A 86 -14.64 25.15 -11.63
CA ASP A 86 -13.21 24.89 -11.60
C ASP A 86 -12.88 23.98 -10.43
N THR A 87 -12.17 22.89 -10.70
CA THR A 87 -11.68 21.97 -9.68
C THR A 87 -10.17 21.85 -9.78
N THR A 88 -9.46 22.27 -8.72
CA THR A 88 -8.01 22.15 -8.61
C THR A 88 -7.66 21.00 -7.67
N PHE A 89 -7.04 19.96 -8.23
CA PHE A 89 -6.56 18.79 -7.49
C PHE A 89 -5.17 19.05 -6.93
N THR A 90 -5.01 18.93 -5.61
CA THR A 90 -3.70 18.94 -4.96
C THR A 90 -3.38 17.52 -4.49
N ILE A 91 -2.36 16.92 -5.09
CA ILE A 91 -1.84 15.60 -4.69
C ILE A 91 -0.54 15.81 -3.91
N GLN A 92 -0.48 15.27 -2.69
CA GLN A 92 0.72 15.19 -1.89
C GLN A 92 1.06 13.73 -1.63
N GLN A 93 2.33 13.37 -1.73
CA GLN A 93 2.81 12.00 -1.50
C GLN A 93 3.93 12.00 -0.49
N ASP A 94 3.83 11.09 0.47
CA ASP A 94 4.95 10.79 1.36
C ASP A 94 6.10 10.18 0.56
N LYS A 95 7.32 10.65 0.83
CA LYS A 95 8.53 10.17 0.17
C LYS A 95 9.64 9.93 1.19
N VAL A 96 10.24 8.75 1.14
CA VAL A 96 11.46 8.45 1.89
C VAL A 96 12.62 9.19 1.23
N THR A 97 13.27 10.08 1.97
CA THR A 97 14.42 10.88 1.52
C THR A 97 15.76 10.31 1.96
N SER A 98 15.77 9.30 2.85
CA SER A 98 16.99 8.61 3.27
C SER A 98 17.63 7.88 2.10
N GLN A 99 18.94 8.03 1.95
CA GLN A 99 19.76 7.25 1.02
C GLN A 99 20.33 5.98 1.67
N ALA A 100 20.17 5.82 2.99
CA ALA A 100 20.68 4.65 3.70
C ALA A 100 19.76 3.44 3.44
N PRO A 101 20.32 2.27 3.11
CA PRO A 101 19.53 1.05 3.02
C PRO A 101 18.92 0.71 4.38
N GLN A 102 17.78 0.02 4.36
CA GLN A 102 17.12 -0.48 5.56
C GLN A 102 18.09 -1.32 6.40
N ALA A 103 18.16 -1.08 7.72
CA ALA A 103 18.98 -1.91 8.59
C ALA A 103 18.30 -3.28 8.80
N GLN A 104 19.12 -4.34 8.81
CA GLN A 104 18.65 -5.71 8.81
C GLN A 104 19.44 -6.56 9.81
N LEU A 105 18.74 -7.26 10.70
CA LEU A 105 19.25 -8.34 11.53
C LEU A 105 18.54 -9.64 11.11
N VAL A 106 19.21 -10.45 10.29
CA VAL A 106 18.60 -11.63 9.67
C VAL A 106 19.39 -12.89 10.01
N ALA A 107 18.71 -13.93 10.46
CA ALA A 107 19.31 -15.24 10.71
C ALA A 107 18.52 -16.34 9.99
N GLY A 108 19.21 -17.27 9.32
CA GLY A 108 18.56 -18.49 8.79
C GLY A 108 18.06 -19.44 9.89
N GLY A 109 18.65 -19.33 11.09
CA GLY A 109 18.26 -20.09 12.29
C GLY A 109 17.35 -19.29 13.22
N SER A 110 17.47 -19.52 14.52
CA SER A 110 16.78 -18.76 15.56
C SER A 110 17.62 -17.56 16.01
N ILE A 111 16.96 -16.50 16.47
CA ILE A 111 17.58 -15.37 17.15
C ILE A 111 17.16 -15.40 18.62
N THR A 112 18.11 -15.26 19.54
CA THR A 112 17.84 -15.18 20.99
C THR A 112 18.46 -13.92 21.58
N MET A 113 17.63 -13.09 22.18
CA MET A 113 17.96 -11.78 22.77
C MET A 113 17.52 -11.74 24.23
N ALA A 114 18.16 -12.56 25.09
CA ALA A 114 17.64 -12.89 26.42
C ALA A 114 17.65 -11.73 27.44
N ASN A 115 18.62 -10.80 27.40
CA ASN A 115 18.83 -9.76 28.43
C ASN A 115 19.26 -8.40 27.83
N VAL A 116 18.62 -7.97 26.76
CA VAL A 116 19.10 -6.83 25.94
C VAL A 116 18.77 -5.44 26.46
N GLY A 117 18.00 -5.31 27.56
CA GLY A 117 17.58 -4.02 28.11
C GLY A 117 16.57 -3.29 27.24
N THR A 118 16.98 -2.74 26.09
CA THR A 118 16.07 -2.10 25.14
C THR A 118 16.40 -2.55 23.72
N ILE A 119 15.37 -2.94 22.97
CA ILE A 119 15.43 -3.13 21.51
C ILE A 119 14.74 -1.95 20.87
N ASN A 120 15.43 -1.24 19.99
CA ASN A 120 14.85 -0.23 19.10
C ASN A 120 14.99 -0.74 17.67
N ASN A 121 13.88 -1.21 17.10
CA ASN A 121 13.76 -1.60 15.70
C ASN A 121 13.00 -0.49 14.96
N ASP A 122 13.71 0.56 14.57
CA ASP A 122 13.14 1.73 13.91
C ASP A 122 13.39 1.64 12.41
N TYR A 123 12.31 1.54 11.62
CA TYR A 123 12.33 1.42 10.16
C TYR A 123 13.29 0.33 9.66
N SER A 124 13.40 -0.76 10.41
CA SER A 124 14.39 -1.83 10.26
C SER A 124 13.72 -3.21 10.33
N VAL A 125 14.47 -4.27 10.00
CA VAL A 125 13.97 -5.66 10.04
C VAL A 125 14.79 -6.52 10.98
N ILE A 126 14.11 -7.24 11.86
CA ILE A 126 14.63 -8.39 12.62
C ILE A 126 13.89 -9.63 12.11
N ALA A 127 14.60 -10.50 11.40
CA ALA A 127 14.00 -11.68 10.76
C ALA A 127 14.73 -12.98 11.12
N ALA A 128 13.98 -14.02 11.45
CA ALA A 128 14.52 -15.36 11.69
C ALA A 128 13.84 -16.42 10.83
N GLY A 129 14.64 -17.31 10.24
CA GLY A 129 14.16 -18.50 9.55
C GLY A 129 13.53 -19.53 10.48
N LYS A 130 13.84 -19.48 11.78
CA LYS A 130 13.18 -20.31 12.80
C LYS A 130 12.38 -19.44 13.77
N SER A 131 12.89 -19.25 14.97
CA SER A 131 12.20 -18.51 16.03
C SER A 131 12.98 -17.29 16.48
N ILE A 132 12.27 -16.25 16.92
CA ILE A 132 12.83 -15.12 17.66
C ILE A 132 12.40 -15.26 19.11
N GLN A 133 13.36 -15.26 20.03
CA GLN A 133 13.13 -15.08 21.45
C GLN A 133 13.71 -13.75 21.90
N ILE A 134 12.87 -12.86 22.40
CA ILE A 134 13.26 -11.60 23.04
C ILE A 134 12.94 -11.69 24.52
N GLY A 135 13.94 -11.38 25.36
CA GLY A 135 13.84 -11.54 26.80
C GLY A 135 13.91 -13.00 27.25
N SER A 136 13.91 -13.19 28.56
CA SER A 136 13.94 -14.50 29.20
C SER A 136 13.02 -14.50 30.43
N THR A 137 12.35 -15.64 30.66
CA THR A 137 11.62 -15.92 31.90
C THR A 137 12.52 -16.52 33.00
N GLN A 138 13.74 -16.93 32.65
CA GLN A 138 14.70 -17.53 33.59
C GLN A 138 15.61 -16.47 34.21
N GLN A 139 15.73 -16.52 35.55
CA GLN A 139 16.52 -15.60 36.35
C GLN A 139 18.02 -15.89 36.23
N ASN A 140 18.73 -15.17 35.36
CA ASN A 140 20.17 -15.04 35.51
C ASN A 140 20.65 -13.68 34.93
N GLY A 141 20.96 -12.72 35.82
CA GLY A 141 21.49 -11.40 35.44
C GLY A 141 21.46 -10.39 36.60
N SER A 142 22.56 -9.66 36.81
CA SER A 142 22.67 -8.57 37.79
C SER A 142 22.27 -7.23 37.16
N VAL A 143 21.76 -6.30 37.98
CA VAL A 143 21.25 -4.99 37.55
C VAL A 143 22.37 -4.17 36.89
N GLY A 144 22.28 -4.05 35.56
CA GLY A 144 23.30 -3.48 34.67
C GLY A 144 23.33 -4.20 33.32
N SER A 145 22.94 -5.48 33.31
CA SER A 145 22.47 -6.26 32.17
C SER A 145 20.99 -6.61 32.44
N GLY A 146 20.07 -6.28 31.53
CA GLY A 146 18.62 -6.24 31.75
C GLY A 146 18.08 -7.21 32.82
N SER A 147 17.45 -6.65 33.87
CA SER A 147 16.72 -7.41 34.87
C SER A 147 15.52 -8.15 34.24
N TYR A 148 15.04 -9.20 34.93
CA TYR A 148 13.77 -9.88 34.64
C TYR A 148 12.66 -8.89 34.30
N GLY A 149 11.97 -9.10 33.17
CA GLY A 149 10.90 -8.20 32.74
C GLY A 149 11.34 -6.74 32.58
N GLY A 150 12.63 -6.49 32.33
CA GLY A 150 13.21 -5.17 32.08
C GLY A 150 13.48 -4.88 30.61
N THR A 151 13.25 -5.86 29.70
CA THR A 151 13.39 -5.63 28.27
C THR A 151 12.28 -4.74 27.75
N VAL A 152 12.61 -3.59 27.16
CA VAL A 152 11.64 -2.78 26.41
C VAL A 152 11.82 -3.05 24.92
N VAL A 153 10.75 -3.39 24.22
CA VAL A 153 10.76 -3.59 22.76
C VAL A 153 10.04 -2.43 22.10
N ASN A 154 10.77 -1.60 21.36
CA ASN A 154 10.22 -0.58 20.49
C ASN A 154 10.37 -1.05 19.04
N ASN A 155 9.25 -1.21 18.35
CA ASN A 155 9.20 -1.57 16.96
C ASN A 155 8.42 -0.49 16.22
N VAL A 156 9.08 0.27 15.35
CA VAL A 156 8.49 1.45 14.71
C VAL A 156 8.62 1.33 13.20
N GLY A 157 7.50 1.35 12.50
CA GLY A 157 7.44 1.50 11.05
C GLY A 157 6.54 2.66 10.65
N GLN A 158 6.49 2.99 9.36
CA GLN A 158 5.64 4.04 8.83
C GLN A 158 5.01 3.63 7.49
N THR A 159 3.69 3.71 7.41
CA THR A 159 2.98 3.67 6.13
C THR A 159 3.10 5.02 5.44
N LEU A 160 3.37 4.99 4.14
CA LEU A 160 3.43 6.16 3.27
C LEU A 160 2.07 6.35 2.60
N TYR A 161 1.59 7.58 2.52
CA TYR A 161 0.30 7.91 1.95
C TYR A 161 0.39 8.90 0.80
N GLN A 162 -0.58 8.79 -0.10
CA GLN A 162 -1.00 9.85 -0.99
C GLN A 162 -2.24 10.54 -0.41
N TYR A 163 -2.18 11.85 -0.33
CA TYR A 163 -3.27 12.73 0.08
C TYR A 163 -3.79 13.47 -1.14
N GLN A 164 -5.10 13.59 -1.23
CA GLN A 164 -5.75 14.36 -2.28
C GLN A 164 -6.78 15.30 -1.68
N THR A 165 -6.70 16.57 -2.08
CA THR A 165 -7.69 17.59 -1.76
C THR A 165 -8.13 18.26 -3.05
N ASP A 166 -9.44 18.33 -3.25
CA ASP A 166 -10.04 19.00 -4.39
C ASP A 166 -10.58 20.35 -3.92
N ASN A 167 -9.99 21.43 -4.43
CA ASN A 167 -10.47 22.78 -4.18
C ASN A 167 -11.41 23.17 -5.32
N ILE A 168 -12.63 23.57 -4.96
CA ILE A 168 -13.70 23.80 -5.93
C ILE A 168 -14.09 25.29 -5.88
N VAL A 169 -14.11 25.91 -7.06
CA VAL A 169 -14.66 27.25 -7.25
C VAL A 169 -15.77 27.14 -8.29
N SER A 170 -16.99 27.44 -7.86
CA SER A 170 -18.17 27.40 -8.72
C SER A 170 -18.58 28.81 -9.11
N MET A 171 -18.96 28.98 -10.36
CA MET A 171 -19.55 30.21 -10.86
C MET A 171 -21.05 30.03 -10.96
N TYR A 172 -21.79 30.90 -10.29
CA TYR A 172 -23.25 30.93 -10.34
C TYR A 172 -23.74 32.14 -11.10
N ALA A 173 -24.77 31.94 -11.91
CA ALA A 173 -25.49 33.00 -12.61
C ALA A 173 -27.00 32.73 -12.55
N TRP A 174 -27.83 33.70 -12.93
CA TRP A 174 -29.27 33.46 -13.02
C TRP A 174 -29.58 32.54 -14.19
N ASN A 175 -30.50 31.59 -13.99
CA ASN A 175 -30.98 30.72 -15.06
C ASN A 175 -31.74 31.47 -16.16
N GLU A 176 -32.34 32.65 -15.88
CA GLU A 176 -32.96 33.50 -16.91
C GLU A 176 -31.98 34.09 -17.92
N ASP A 177 -30.76 34.42 -17.49
CA ASP A 177 -29.69 34.99 -18.32
C ASP A 177 -28.34 34.69 -17.67
N THR A 178 -27.70 33.61 -18.13
CA THR A 178 -26.42 33.12 -17.60
C THR A 178 -25.24 34.07 -17.88
N ASN A 179 -25.45 35.13 -18.69
CA ASN A 179 -24.45 36.16 -18.95
C ASN A 179 -24.50 37.35 -17.98
N ARG A 180 -25.53 37.44 -17.12
CA ARG A 180 -25.71 38.53 -16.15
C ARG A 180 -25.43 38.10 -14.71
N ASP A 181 -24.98 39.06 -13.90
CA ASP A 181 -24.85 38.95 -12.44
C ASP A 181 -24.12 37.67 -11.97
N ARG A 182 -23.01 37.35 -12.65
CA ARG A 182 -22.17 36.19 -12.34
C ARG A 182 -21.42 36.42 -11.02
N GLY A 183 -21.41 35.42 -10.14
CA GLY A 183 -20.64 35.45 -8.90
C GLY A 183 -19.95 34.12 -8.65
N THR A 184 -18.68 34.18 -8.23
CA THR A 184 -17.92 33.01 -7.81
C THR A 184 -18.19 32.70 -6.34
N ILE A 185 -18.23 31.41 -6.02
CA ILE A 185 -18.29 30.90 -4.66
C ILE A 185 -17.15 29.91 -4.50
N VAL A 186 -16.34 30.09 -3.46
CA VAL A 186 -15.34 29.10 -3.05
C VAL A 186 -16.10 28.07 -2.21
N GLU A 187 -16.18 26.85 -2.72
CA GLU A 187 -16.87 25.77 -2.04
C GLU A 187 -15.94 25.14 -0.99
N PRO A 188 -16.48 24.48 0.06
CA PRO A 188 -15.67 23.68 0.97
C PRO A 188 -14.85 22.62 0.19
N PRO A 189 -13.52 22.53 0.42
CA PRO A 189 -12.70 21.53 -0.26
C PRO A 189 -13.16 20.11 0.03
N VAL A 190 -13.12 19.24 -0.98
CA VAL A 190 -13.34 17.80 -0.81
C VAL A 190 -12.01 17.16 -0.46
N VAL A 191 -11.88 16.70 0.78
CA VAL A 191 -10.69 15.96 1.23
C VAL A 191 -10.96 14.48 1.08
N HIS A 192 -10.16 13.81 0.25
CA HIS A 192 -10.27 12.37 0.03
C HIS A 192 -9.58 11.59 1.15
N ALA A 193 -10.02 10.36 1.37
CA ALA A 193 -9.34 9.45 2.28
C ALA A 193 -7.90 9.20 1.77
N PRO A 194 -6.87 9.29 2.64
CA PRO A 194 -5.50 8.98 2.25
C PRO A 194 -5.39 7.56 1.70
N VAL A 195 -4.66 7.41 0.59
CA VAL A 195 -4.39 6.11 -0.04
C VAL A 195 -2.99 5.67 0.36
N ALA A 196 -2.83 4.47 0.90
CA ALA A 196 -1.52 3.93 1.21
C ALA A 196 -0.76 3.60 -0.09
N ILE A 197 0.45 4.11 -0.22
CA ILE A 197 1.31 3.98 -1.43
C ILE A 197 2.60 3.21 -1.17
N GLY A 198 2.83 2.77 0.06
CA GLY A 198 4.01 2.01 0.47
C GLY A 198 4.27 2.15 1.97
N GLY A 199 5.48 1.83 2.40
CA GLY A 199 5.87 1.98 3.79
C GLY A 199 7.35 1.71 4.03
N THR A 200 7.86 2.18 5.17
CA THR A 200 9.12 1.75 5.76
C THR A 200 8.81 0.84 6.94
N GLY A 201 9.22 -0.41 6.85
CA GLY A 201 8.86 -1.42 7.84
C GLY A 201 9.63 -1.26 9.14
N GLY A 202 8.93 -1.37 10.26
CA GLY A 202 9.50 -1.81 11.54
C GLY A 202 9.06 -3.24 11.74
N THR A 203 9.87 -4.20 11.32
CA THR A 203 9.44 -5.60 11.24
C THR A 203 10.21 -6.47 12.22
N ILE A 204 9.48 -7.24 13.04
CA ILE A 204 10.00 -8.36 13.82
C ILE A 204 9.24 -9.61 13.37
N ILE A 205 9.92 -10.51 12.66
CA ILE A 205 9.24 -11.65 12.05
C ILE A 205 10.05 -12.94 12.13
N ALA A 206 9.36 -14.04 12.39
CA ALA A 206 9.96 -15.36 12.38
C ALA A 206 9.08 -16.34 11.60
N ASN A 207 9.67 -17.36 10.98
CA ASN A 207 8.86 -18.32 10.25
C ASN A 207 8.15 -19.34 11.15
N GLN A 208 8.67 -19.58 12.36
CA GLN A 208 8.03 -20.45 13.35
C GLN A 208 7.39 -19.61 14.46
N SER A 209 8.19 -19.11 15.40
CA SER A 209 7.64 -18.39 16.55
C SER A 209 8.35 -17.09 16.89
N VAL A 210 7.59 -16.09 17.32
CA VAL A 210 8.08 -14.89 17.98
C VAL A 210 7.61 -14.93 19.43
N SER A 211 8.53 -15.13 20.37
CA SER A 211 8.28 -15.11 21.81
C SER A 211 8.95 -13.88 22.43
N ILE A 212 8.15 -13.00 23.03
CA ILE A 212 8.63 -11.78 23.68
C ILE A 212 8.26 -11.82 25.17
N SER A 213 9.26 -11.79 26.04
CA SER A 213 9.11 -11.63 27.50
C SER A 213 9.74 -10.30 27.91
N ALA A 214 8.91 -9.28 28.15
CA ALA A 214 9.36 -7.89 28.20
C ALA A 214 8.75 -7.10 29.38
N GLN A 215 9.32 -5.94 29.69
CA GLN A 215 8.65 -4.91 30.50
C GLN A 215 7.46 -4.36 29.75
N SER A 216 7.73 -3.88 28.54
CA SER A 216 6.74 -3.26 27.65
C SER A 216 7.10 -3.56 26.21
N VAL A 217 6.07 -3.65 25.38
CA VAL A 217 6.18 -3.81 23.93
C VAL A 217 5.41 -2.69 23.27
N ASN A 218 6.08 -1.95 22.38
CA ASN A 218 5.51 -0.85 21.63
C ASN A 218 5.64 -1.19 20.15
N ASN A 219 4.59 -1.76 19.56
CA ASN A 219 4.49 -2.00 18.12
C ASN A 219 3.76 -0.84 17.46
N GLN A 220 4.52 0.09 16.87
CA GLN A 220 3.99 1.35 16.38
C GLN A 220 4.10 1.43 14.86
N ASN A 221 2.99 1.77 14.24
CA ASN A 221 3.00 2.40 12.93
C ASN A 221 2.86 3.92 13.13
N VAL A 222 3.68 4.72 12.45
CA VAL A 222 3.61 6.19 12.52
C VAL A 222 2.33 6.68 11.84
N ALA A 223 1.68 7.67 12.45
CA ALA A 223 0.39 8.16 11.98
C ALA A 223 0.49 9.00 10.72
N ALA A 224 -0.54 8.89 9.87
CA ALA A 224 -0.70 9.76 8.72
C ALA A 224 -0.87 11.23 9.17
N GLN A 225 -0.39 12.16 8.36
CA GLN A 225 -0.65 13.58 8.54
C GLN A 225 -2.18 13.79 8.50
N ASN A 226 -2.76 14.45 9.53
CA ASN A 226 -4.20 14.68 9.75
C ASN A 226 -5.02 13.53 10.40
N SER A 227 -4.38 12.54 11.03
CA SER A 227 -5.11 11.56 11.86
C SER A 227 -5.50 12.16 13.23
N ALA A 228 -6.75 12.62 13.38
CA ALA A 228 -7.27 13.22 14.62
C ALA A 228 -7.33 12.25 15.83
N THR A 229 -7.19 10.93 15.59
CA THR A 229 -7.29 9.88 16.62
C THR A 229 -5.98 9.11 16.84
N GLY A 230 -4.89 9.48 16.15
CA GLY A 230 -3.66 8.69 16.15
C GLY A 230 -3.84 7.30 15.51
N ALA A 231 -4.90 7.09 14.73
CA ALA A 231 -5.14 5.88 13.96
C ALA A 231 -4.14 5.80 12.79
N THR A 232 -3.52 4.64 12.63
CA THR A 232 -2.41 4.38 11.70
C THR A 232 -2.69 3.12 10.89
N GLY A 233 -2.51 3.17 9.57
CA GLY A 233 -2.18 1.98 8.74
C GLY A 233 -3.26 0.96 8.38
N GLY A 234 -4.43 0.95 9.02
CA GLY A 234 -5.48 -0.03 8.68
C GLY A 234 -6.90 0.35 9.06
N THR A 235 -7.12 1.56 9.58
CA THR A 235 -8.41 1.99 10.13
C THR A 235 -8.75 3.42 9.71
N LEU A 236 -8.48 3.79 8.45
CA LEU A 236 -9.01 5.02 7.87
C LEU A 236 -10.40 4.72 7.29
N GLY A 237 -11.39 4.57 8.16
CA GLY A 237 -12.78 4.78 7.75
C GLY A 237 -13.04 6.30 7.64
N ASN A 238 -13.94 6.71 6.75
CA ASN A 238 -14.42 8.10 6.67
C ASN A 238 -14.62 8.66 8.07
N ASN A 239 -13.80 9.64 8.46
CA ASN A 239 -14.17 10.51 9.55
C ASN A 239 -15.42 11.24 9.06
N SER A 240 -16.60 10.78 9.46
CA SER A 240 -17.81 11.60 9.32
C SER A 240 -17.46 12.99 9.84
N ALA A 241 -17.80 14.02 9.04
CA ALA A 241 -17.53 15.41 9.36
C ALA A 241 -17.79 15.65 10.85
N ASN A 242 -16.80 16.23 11.53
CA ASN A 242 -16.87 16.58 12.94
C ASN A 242 -18.03 17.58 13.14
N GLN A 243 -19.24 17.08 13.35
CA GLN A 243 -20.40 17.88 13.71
C GLN A 243 -20.17 18.36 15.15
N GLY A 244 -19.59 19.56 15.29
CA GLY A 244 -19.54 20.39 16.49
C GLY A 244 -19.49 19.67 17.85
N VAL A 245 -18.32 19.64 18.48
CA VAL A 245 -18.16 19.19 19.86
C VAL A 245 -18.92 20.14 20.80
N THR A 246 -20.07 19.70 21.31
CA THR A 246 -20.76 20.38 22.41
C THR A 246 -20.42 19.61 23.69
N GLY A 247 -19.73 20.29 24.62
CA GLY A 247 -19.13 19.65 25.79
C GLY A 247 -20.13 18.85 26.64
N GLY A 248 -19.70 17.65 27.07
CA GLY A 248 -20.39 16.88 28.11
C GLY A 248 -20.52 15.38 27.84
N ASN A 249 -20.47 14.93 26.58
CA ASN A 249 -20.61 13.50 26.24
C ASN A 249 -19.43 12.99 25.39
N LEU A 250 -18.95 11.79 25.73
CA LEU A 250 -18.01 11.04 24.90
C LEU A 250 -18.74 10.57 23.62
N THR A 251 -18.43 11.17 22.48
CA THR A 251 -18.92 10.70 21.19
C THR A 251 -18.18 9.42 20.80
N LYS A 252 -18.90 8.31 20.66
CA LYS A 252 -18.33 7.07 20.14
C LYS A 252 -17.88 7.34 18.69
N VAL A 253 -16.57 7.30 18.45
CA VAL A 253 -16.03 7.26 17.09
C VAL A 253 -16.61 6.02 16.40
N GLY A 254 -17.19 6.21 15.21
CA GLY A 254 -17.72 5.11 14.40
C GLY A 254 -16.64 4.06 14.14
N ALA A 255 -17.05 2.80 13.92
CA ALA A 255 -16.12 1.76 13.51
C ALA A 255 -15.42 2.21 12.22
N ALA A 256 -14.09 2.16 12.20
CA ALA A 256 -13.33 2.39 10.99
C ALA A 256 -13.62 1.24 10.01
N ASN A 257 -14.45 1.51 9.00
CA ASN A 257 -14.84 0.53 7.99
C ASN A 257 -13.94 0.56 6.73
N GLY A 258 -12.78 1.23 6.81
CA GLY A 258 -11.85 1.33 5.67
C GLY A 258 -10.75 0.27 5.76
N THR A 259 -10.81 -0.74 4.90
CA THR A 259 -9.65 -1.58 4.58
C THR A 259 -8.85 -0.89 3.50
N THR A 260 -7.77 -0.19 3.85
CA THR A 260 -6.80 0.30 2.86
C THR A 260 -5.75 -0.77 2.64
N THR A 261 -5.88 -1.54 1.56
CA THR A 261 -4.84 -2.46 1.11
C THR A 261 -3.70 -1.64 0.53
N VAL A 262 -2.52 -1.69 1.16
CA VAL A 262 -1.30 -1.21 0.51
C VAL A 262 -1.07 -2.09 -0.72
N PRO A 263 -0.91 -1.54 -1.94
CA PRO A 263 -0.60 -2.35 -3.11
C PRO A 263 0.68 -3.13 -2.85
N ALA A 264 0.60 -4.45 -2.99
CA ALA A 264 1.77 -5.28 -2.75
C ALA A 264 2.88 -5.03 -3.74
N LEU A 265 4.07 -4.78 -3.19
CA LEU A 265 5.26 -4.70 -4.01
C LEU A 265 5.61 -6.11 -4.50
N GLN A 266 5.56 -6.32 -5.81
CA GLN A 266 5.91 -7.61 -6.42
C GLN A 266 7.42 -7.76 -6.67
N SER A 267 8.19 -6.66 -6.69
CA SER A 267 9.65 -6.69 -6.84
C SER A 267 10.30 -5.44 -6.25
N VAL A 268 11.53 -5.57 -5.73
CA VAL A 268 12.32 -4.41 -5.27
C VAL A 268 13.01 -3.67 -6.42
N ALA A 269 12.98 -4.25 -7.62
CA ALA A 269 13.49 -3.60 -8.81
C ALA A 269 12.60 -2.44 -9.26
N SER A 270 13.18 -1.45 -9.92
CA SER A 270 12.42 -0.38 -10.55
C SER A 270 11.51 -0.92 -11.66
N ALA A 271 10.62 -0.07 -12.20
CA ALA A 271 9.79 -0.44 -13.35
C ALA A 271 10.60 -0.86 -14.60
N THR A 272 11.89 -0.51 -14.67
CA THR A 272 12.81 -0.94 -15.75
C THR A 272 13.61 -2.19 -15.37
N GLY A 273 13.32 -2.81 -14.22
CA GLY A 273 14.05 -3.95 -13.68
C GLY A 273 15.39 -3.61 -13.02
N ALA A 274 15.70 -2.32 -12.80
CA ALA A 274 16.99 -1.92 -12.23
C ALA A 274 17.01 -2.10 -10.70
N LEU A 275 18.09 -2.69 -10.19
CA LEU A 275 18.36 -2.87 -8.77
C LEU A 275 19.36 -1.82 -8.26
N SER A 276 19.20 -1.40 -7.01
CA SER A 276 20.21 -0.58 -6.32
C SER A 276 21.38 -1.45 -5.84
N ILE A 277 22.36 -1.69 -6.72
CA ILE A 277 23.53 -2.53 -6.43
C ILE A 277 24.68 -1.65 -5.92
N THR A 278 25.21 -2.00 -4.75
CA THR A 278 26.48 -1.45 -4.24
C THR A 278 27.49 -2.58 -4.14
N LEU A 279 28.66 -2.40 -4.78
CA LEU A 279 29.72 -3.40 -4.75
C LEU A 279 30.24 -3.59 -3.31
N PRO A 280 30.49 -4.83 -2.89
CA PRO A 280 30.98 -5.10 -1.55
C PRO A 280 32.40 -4.58 -1.36
N THR A 281 32.66 -4.03 -0.16
CA THR A 281 33.99 -3.55 0.25
C THR A 281 34.62 -4.43 1.34
N SER A 282 33.88 -5.39 1.88
CA SER A 282 34.37 -6.31 2.90
C SER A 282 35.34 -7.34 2.32
N GLY A 283 36.31 -7.79 3.11
CA GLY A 283 37.23 -8.88 2.72
C GLY A 283 36.58 -10.26 2.54
N MET A 284 35.27 -10.40 2.71
CA MET A 284 34.53 -11.62 2.36
C MET A 284 34.36 -11.81 0.84
N TYR A 285 34.55 -10.73 0.07
CA TYR A 285 34.29 -10.69 -1.36
C TYR A 285 35.48 -10.12 -2.12
N SER A 286 35.69 -10.60 -3.34
CA SER A 286 36.60 -10.02 -4.32
C SER A 286 35.84 -9.61 -5.58
N VAL A 287 36.17 -8.44 -6.12
CA VAL A 287 35.60 -7.91 -7.36
C VAL A 287 36.55 -8.20 -8.52
N HIS A 288 36.03 -8.87 -9.55
CA HIS A 288 36.76 -9.36 -10.72
C HIS A 288 36.24 -8.70 -12.01
N PRO A 289 36.70 -7.48 -12.35
CA PRO A 289 36.18 -6.74 -13.50
C PRO A 289 36.59 -7.33 -14.85
N ALA A 290 37.66 -8.14 -14.91
CA ALA A 290 38.23 -8.67 -16.15
C ALA A 290 37.20 -9.42 -17.04
N PRO A 291 37.14 -9.15 -18.36
CA PRO A 291 36.27 -9.87 -19.29
C PRO A 291 36.56 -11.38 -19.32
N GLY A 292 35.55 -12.20 -19.64
CA GLY A 292 35.70 -13.66 -19.76
C GLY A 292 35.63 -14.44 -18.45
N LEU A 293 35.52 -13.76 -17.30
CA LEU A 293 35.20 -14.39 -16.03
C LEU A 293 33.68 -14.56 -15.87
N PRO A 294 33.21 -15.66 -15.26
CA PRO A 294 31.77 -15.95 -15.13
C PRO A 294 31.05 -15.05 -14.12
N TYR A 295 31.78 -14.45 -13.18
CA TYR A 295 31.23 -13.65 -12.08
C TYR A 295 32.01 -12.35 -11.88
N LEU A 296 31.30 -11.26 -11.57
CA LEU A 296 31.90 -10.00 -11.14
C LEU A 296 32.30 -10.05 -9.67
N ILE A 297 31.47 -10.62 -8.80
CA ILE A 297 31.72 -10.74 -7.36
C ILE A 297 31.93 -12.21 -7.01
N VAL A 298 33.06 -12.50 -6.37
CA VAL A 298 33.40 -13.86 -5.93
C VAL A 298 33.56 -13.86 -4.42
N THR A 299 32.97 -14.84 -3.76
CA THR A 299 33.10 -15.05 -2.32
C THR A 299 34.47 -15.65 -2.01
N ASP A 300 35.08 -15.22 -0.90
CA ASP A 300 36.34 -15.79 -0.40
C ASP A 300 36.21 -17.32 -0.31
N PRO A 301 37.08 -18.10 -0.96
CA PRO A 301 37.01 -19.56 -0.99
C PRO A 301 36.96 -20.20 0.40
N ARG A 302 37.51 -19.56 1.44
CA ARG A 302 37.46 -20.06 2.82
C ARG A 302 36.04 -20.13 3.38
N LEU A 303 35.11 -19.35 2.83
CA LEU A 303 33.69 -19.35 3.19
C LEU A 303 32.87 -20.32 2.35
N THR A 304 33.37 -20.72 1.17
CA THR A 304 32.67 -21.60 0.23
C THR A 304 33.25 -23.01 0.13
N SER A 305 34.41 -23.28 0.75
CA SER A 305 35.09 -24.59 0.67
C SER A 305 34.28 -25.76 1.24
N TYR A 306 33.33 -25.49 2.14
CA TYR A 306 32.60 -26.52 2.89
C TYR A 306 31.32 -27.01 2.20
N THR A 307 30.81 -26.30 1.20
CA THR A 307 29.60 -26.67 0.47
C THR A 307 29.55 -26.04 -0.91
N LYS A 308 28.88 -26.69 -1.86
CA LYS A 308 28.66 -26.14 -3.20
C LYS A 308 27.31 -25.41 -3.22
N PHE A 309 27.37 -24.08 -3.17
CA PHE A 309 26.19 -23.23 -3.27
C PHE A 309 25.57 -23.32 -4.66
N ILE A 310 24.24 -23.46 -4.72
CA ILE A 310 23.50 -23.30 -5.98
C ILE A 310 23.62 -21.85 -6.48
N SER A 311 23.81 -21.68 -7.78
CA SER A 311 23.85 -20.40 -8.48
C SER A 311 22.82 -20.38 -9.60
N SER A 312 22.68 -19.24 -10.24
CA SER A 312 21.88 -19.04 -11.45
C SER A 312 22.29 -19.93 -12.64
N ASP A 313 23.44 -20.62 -12.58
CA ASP A 313 23.78 -21.75 -13.50
C ASP A 313 22.67 -22.79 -13.56
N TYR A 314 21.99 -23.03 -12.44
CA TYR A 314 20.88 -23.97 -12.37
C TYR A 314 19.74 -23.56 -13.30
N MET A 315 19.29 -22.30 -13.23
CA MET A 315 18.23 -21.78 -14.09
C MET A 315 18.62 -21.79 -15.57
N LEU A 316 19.85 -21.38 -15.88
CA LEU A 316 20.37 -21.37 -17.24
C LEU A 316 20.43 -22.77 -17.85
N GLY A 317 20.85 -23.77 -17.06
CA GLY A 317 20.80 -25.17 -17.44
C GLY A 317 19.37 -25.65 -17.73
N GLN A 318 18.39 -25.25 -16.92
CA GLN A 318 16.97 -25.56 -17.18
C GLN A 318 16.45 -24.94 -18.48
N LEU A 319 17.05 -23.84 -18.94
CA LEU A 319 16.73 -23.14 -20.20
C LEU A 319 17.58 -23.62 -21.39
N ASN A 320 18.46 -24.62 -21.19
CA ASN A 320 19.44 -25.08 -22.18
C ASN A 320 20.38 -23.96 -22.69
N LEU A 321 20.68 -22.98 -21.84
CA LEU A 321 21.61 -21.89 -22.13
C LEU A 321 22.98 -22.22 -21.55
N ASN A 322 24.04 -22.00 -22.34
CA ASN A 322 25.41 -22.21 -21.88
C ASN A 322 25.86 -20.99 -21.04
N PRO A 323 26.19 -21.17 -19.75
CA PRO A 323 26.64 -20.07 -18.89
C PRO A 323 27.89 -19.35 -19.39
N ALA A 324 28.73 -20.01 -20.19
CA ALA A 324 29.96 -19.42 -20.73
C ALA A 324 29.73 -18.51 -21.95
N SER A 325 28.55 -18.59 -22.58
CA SER A 325 28.20 -17.76 -23.75
C SER A 325 27.18 -16.67 -23.43
N ILE A 326 26.69 -16.61 -22.19
CA ILE A 326 25.83 -15.52 -21.72
C ILE A 326 26.69 -14.39 -21.15
N GLU A 327 26.02 -13.29 -20.86
CA GLU A 327 26.59 -12.17 -20.13
C GLU A 327 27.11 -12.57 -18.74
N LYS A 328 28.16 -11.88 -18.29
CA LYS A 328 28.77 -12.06 -16.97
C LYS A 328 27.71 -11.91 -15.89
N ARG A 329 27.79 -12.70 -14.82
CA ARG A 329 26.87 -12.58 -13.69
C ARG A 329 27.39 -11.66 -12.61
N LEU A 330 26.47 -11.08 -11.85
CA LEU A 330 26.80 -10.19 -10.75
C LEU A 330 27.65 -10.89 -9.69
N GLY A 331 27.30 -12.12 -9.28
CA GLY A 331 28.04 -12.82 -8.25
C GLY A 331 27.94 -14.34 -8.32
N ASP A 332 28.77 -15.01 -7.52
CA ASP A 332 28.69 -16.45 -7.33
C ASP A 332 27.45 -16.89 -6.54
N GLY A 333 27.23 -18.20 -6.41
CA GLY A 333 26.02 -18.73 -5.78
C GLY A 333 25.79 -18.28 -4.32
N MET A 334 26.86 -18.04 -3.55
CA MET A 334 26.72 -17.55 -2.17
C MET A 334 26.24 -16.10 -2.17
N TYR A 335 26.89 -15.24 -2.98
CA TYR A 335 26.50 -13.84 -3.10
C TYR A 335 25.07 -13.69 -3.65
N GLU A 336 24.71 -14.44 -4.69
CA GLU A 336 23.36 -14.45 -5.26
C GLU A 336 22.30 -14.89 -4.25
N GLN A 337 22.55 -15.93 -3.46
CA GLN A 337 21.61 -16.37 -2.42
C GLN A 337 21.41 -15.30 -1.35
N GLN A 338 22.47 -14.64 -0.89
CA GLN A 338 22.35 -13.52 0.05
C GLN A 338 21.51 -12.39 -0.58
N MET A 339 21.76 -12.09 -1.85
CA MET A 339 21.05 -11.04 -2.57
C MET A 339 19.56 -11.36 -2.71
N VAL A 340 19.19 -12.58 -3.12
CA VAL A 340 17.79 -13.03 -3.22
C VAL A 340 17.11 -12.99 -1.85
N ARG A 341 17.76 -13.50 -0.80
CA ARG A 341 17.26 -13.44 0.57
C ARG A 341 16.97 -12.00 1.00
N ASN A 342 17.87 -11.06 0.69
CA ASN A 342 17.70 -9.65 1.04
C ASN A 342 16.51 -9.03 0.28
N GLN A 343 16.29 -9.38 -0.99
CA GLN A 343 15.11 -8.95 -1.76
C GLN A 343 13.82 -9.49 -1.13
N ILE A 344 13.78 -10.78 -0.77
CA ILE A 344 12.63 -11.41 -0.11
C ILE A 344 12.37 -10.75 1.25
N THR A 345 13.42 -10.45 2.01
CA THR A 345 13.32 -9.73 3.29
C THR A 345 12.75 -8.32 3.10
N GLN A 346 13.14 -7.63 2.03
CA GLN A 346 12.59 -6.30 1.73
C GLN A 346 11.12 -6.36 1.28
N LEU A 347 10.73 -7.38 0.51
CA LEU A 347 9.37 -7.54 0.00
C LEU A 347 8.39 -8.01 1.08
N THR A 348 8.83 -8.93 1.95
CA THR A 348 7.94 -9.67 2.86
C THR A 348 8.28 -9.48 4.33
N GLY A 349 9.44 -8.89 4.64
CA GLY A 349 10.03 -8.89 5.98
C GLY A 349 10.69 -10.21 6.39
N ARG A 350 10.37 -11.34 5.74
CA ARG A 350 10.79 -12.68 6.15
C ARG A 350 12.20 -13.03 5.69
N THR A 351 12.84 -13.96 6.40
CA THR A 351 14.13 -14.54 5.97
C THR A 351 13.99 -15.40 4.71
N PHE A 352 12.91 -16.17 4.62
CA PHE A 352 12.50 -16.94 3.44
C PHE A 352 10.97 -17.05 3.45
N LEU A 353 10.38 -17.27 2.28
CA LEU A 353 8.97 -17.47 2.04
C LEU A 353 8.43 -18.71 2.79
N PRO A 354 7.13 -18.73 3.12
CA PRO A 354 6.52 -19.89 3.76
C PRO A 354 6.72 -21.19 2.96
N GLY A 355 6.95 -22.30 3.66
CA GLY A 355 7.11 -23.62 3.04
C GLY A 355 8.54 -24.01 2.69
N TYR A 356 9.51 -23.09 2.82
CA TYR A 356 10.93 -23.41 2.65
C TYR A 356 11.64 -23.64 3.99
N ALA A 357 12.61 -24.56 4.00
CA ALA A 357 13.41 -24.86 5.19
C ALA A 357 14.76 -24.13 5.20
N SER A 358 15.21 -23.66 4.03
CA SER A 358 16.49 -22.98 3.84
C SER A 358 16.45 -22.02 2.64
N ALA A 359 17.39 -21.07 2.62
CA ALA A 359 17.56 -20.16 1.49
C ALA A 359 18.00 -20.88 0.20
N GLU A 360 18.71 -22.01 0.30
CA GLU A 360 19.10 -22.79 -0.88
C GLU A 360 17.89 -23.47 -1.53
N ASP A 361 17.02 -24.08 -0.72
CA ASP A 361 15.80 -24.74 -1.20
C ASP A 361 14.85 -23.73 -1.85
N GLU A 362 14.69 -22.58 -1.21
CA GLU A 362 13.93 -21.45 -1.74
C GLU A 362 14.50 -20.96 -3.08
N TYR A 363 15.80 -20.65 -3.13
CA TYR A 363 16.41 -20.13 -4.35
C TYR A 363 16.29 -21.11 -5.51
N ARG A 364 16.46 -22.42 -5.26
CA ARG A 364 16.26 -23.48 -6.26
C ARG A 364 14.81 -23.51 -6.76
N ALA A 365 13.83 -23.42 -5.87
CA ALA A 365 12.42 -23.43 -6.24
C ALA A 365 12.06 -22.18 -7.06
N LEU A 366 12.47 -21.00 -6.62
CA LEU A 366 12.24 -19.72 -7.33
C LEU A 366 12.87 -19.73 -8.74
N MET A 367 14.08 -20.26 -8.89
CA MET A 367 14.71 -20.43 -10.21
C MET A 367 14.00 -21.48 -11.08
N THR A 368 13.50 -22.56 -10.49
CA THR A 368 12.72 -23.57 -11.21
C THR A 368 11.43 -22.97 -11.76
N ASN A 369 10.70 -22.22 -10.91
CA ASN A 369 9.50 -21.50 -11.30
C ASN A 369 9.81 -20.47 -12.39
N GLY A 370 10.90 -19.71 -12.24
CA GLY A 370 11.38 -18.75 -13.25
C GLY A 370 11.67 -19.40 -14.60
N ALA A 371 12.36 -20.53 -14.63
CA ALA A 371 12.62 -21.27 -15.86
C ALA A 371 11.33 -21.80 -16.53
N ASN A 372 10.37 -22.28 -15.73
CA ASN A 372 9.08 -22.75 -16.24
C ASN A 372 8.23 -21.61 -16.81
N TYR A 373 8.19 -20.47 -16.11
CA TYR A 373 7.52 -19.26 -16.56
C TYR A 373 8.15 -18.74 -17.86
N ALA A 374 9.48 -18.69 -17.92
CA ALA A 374 10.21 -18.28 -19.12
C ALA A 374 9.93 -19.15 -20.34
N LYS A 375 9.85 -20.47 -20.18
CA LYS A 375 9.47 -21.38 -21.29
C LYS A 375 8.06 -21.13 -21.78
N SER A 376 7.14 -20.81 -20.88
CA SER A 376 5.72 -20.59 -21.21
C SER A 376 5.47 -19.26 -21.90
N PHE A 377 6.24 -18.22 -21.53
CA PHE A 377 6.08 -16.85 -22.03
C PHE A 377 7.18 -16.43 -23.03
N GLY A 378 8.09 -17.34 -23.39
CA GLY A 378 9.18 -17.06 -24.34
C GLY A 378 10.18 -16.02 -23.84
N LEU A 379 10.48 -16.00 -22.54
CA LEU A 379 11.36 -15.00 -21.95
C LEU A 379 12.84 -15.33 -22.20
N VAL A 380 13.65 -14.28 -22.33
CA VAL A 380 15.10 -14.38 -22.51
C VAL A 380 15.79 -13.70 -21.32
N PRO A 381 16.76 -14.36 -20.65
CA PRO A 381 17.54 -13.73 -19.58
C PRO A 381 18.17 -12.41 -20.03
N GLY A 382 18.23 -11.44 -19.12
CA GLY A 382 18.69 -10.07 -19.40
C GLY A 382 17.55 -9.07 -19.54
N VAL A 383 16.32 -9.51 -19.85
CA VAL A 383 15.15 -8.65 -19.99
C VAL A 383 14.26 -8.73 -18.74
N ALA A 384 13.92 -7.58 -18.17
CA ALA A 384 13.00 -7.48 -17.04
C ALA A 384 11.57 -7.85 -17.43
N LEU A 385 10.77 -8.31 -16.45
CA LEU A 385 9.36 -8.60 -16.69
C LEU A 385 8.58 -7.29 -16.89
N SER A 386 7.68 -7.27 -17.87
CA SER A 386 6.70 -6.19 -18.02
C SER A 386 5.61 -6.28 -16.95
N ALA A 387 4.86 -5.19 -16.72
CA ALA A 387 3.74 -5.18 -15.78
C ALA A 387 2.74 -6.31 -16.05
N ALA A 388 2.35 -6.52 -17.32
CA ALA A 388 1.44 -7.60 -17.70
C ALA A 388 2.02 -9.00 -17.43
N GLN A 389 3.33 -9.17 -17.52
CA GLN A 389 3.99 -10.44 -17.19
C GLN A 389 4.06 -10.64 -15.67
N MET A 390 4.31 -9.59 -14.89
CA MET A 390 4.25 -9.65 -13.42
C MET A 390 2.83 -10.01 -12.95
N ASP A 391 1.81 -9.36 -13.51
CA ASP A 391 0.40 -9.62 -13.18
C ASP A 391 -0.05 -11.06 -13.53
N ALA A 392 0.61 -11.70 -14.50
CA ALA A 392 0.35 -13.08 -14.89
C ALA A 392 1.11 -14.12 -14.03
N LEU A 393 1.91 -13.71 -13.05
CA LEU A 393 2.62 -14.63 -12.16
C LEU A 393 1.64 -15.39 -11.28
N THR A 394 1.74 -16.72 -11.32
CA THR A 394 0.99 -17.64 -10.46
C THR A 394 1.83 -18.21 -9.31
N SER A 395 3.15 -18.06 -9.41
CA SER A 395 4.14 -18.48 -8.41
C SER A 395 5.23 -17.43 -8.33
N ASP A 396 5.88 -17.32 -7.18
CA ASP A 396 7.08 -16.48 -7.03
C ASP A 396 8.23 -17.06 -7.84
N ILE A 397 9.02 -16.17 -8.45
CA ILE A 397 10.15 -16.53 -9.30
C ILE A 397 11.39 -15.72 -8.97
N VAL A 398 12.54 -16.28 -9.35
CA VAL A 398 13.75 -15.49 -9.60
C VAL A 398 14.02 -15.49 -11.10
N TRP A 399 14.35 -14.31 -11.63
CA TRP A 399 14.69 -14.12 -13.02
C TRP A 399 15.97 -13.30 -13.18
N LEU A 400 16.79 -13.61 -14.19
CA LEU A 400 18.03 -12.89 -14.46
C LEU A 400 17.75 -11.68 -15.34
N VAL A 401 18.10 -10.50 -14.83
CA VAL A 401 17.92 -9.22 -15.52
C VAL A 401 19.28 -8.56 -15.69
N ASP A 402 19.51 -7.88 -16.82
CA ASP A 402 20.71 -7.09 -17.04
C ASP A 402 20.74 -5.89 -16.10
N GLN A 403 21.90 -5.66 -15.47
CA GLN A 403 22.15 -4.59 -14.54
C GLN A 403 23.42 -3.86 -14.92
N THR A 404 23.34 -2.53 -14.96
CA THR A 404 24.51 -1.67 -15.05
C THR A 404 25.09 -1.45 -13.66
N VAL A 405 26.36 -1.82 -13.46
CA VAL A 405 27.08 -1.66 -12.20
C VAL A 405 28.27 -0.74 -12.38
N THR A 406 28.43 0.22 -11.46
CA THR A 406 29.59 1.12 -11.40
C THR A 406 30.74 0.44 -10.65
N LEU A 407 31.89 0.30 -11.32
CA LEU A 407 33.12 -0.26 -10.77
C LEU A 407 33.87 0.76 -9.90
N PRO A 408 34.81 0.32 -9.03
CA PRO A 408 35.56 1.22 -8.16
C PRO A 408 36.38 2.30 -8.88
N ASP A 409 36.73 2.06 -10.15
CA ASP A 409 37.45 3.01 -11.02
C ASP A 409 36.51 4.03 -11.71
N GLY A 410 35.20 3.96 -11.44
CA GLY A 410 34.18 4.82 -12.04
C GLY A 410 33.67 4.36 -13.41
N SER A 411 34.24 3.32 -13.99
CA SER A 411 33.70 2.71 -15.21
C SER A 411 32.42 1.91 -14.92
N THR A 412 31.66 1.57 -15.96
CA THR A 412 30.44 0.76 -15.83
C THR A 412 30.56 -0.56 -16.56
N THR A 413 29.89 -1.58 -16.06
CA THR A 413 29.82 -2.91 -16.68
C THR A 413 28.41 -3.48 -16.57
N HIS A 414 28.01 -4.27 -17.55
CA HIS A 414 26.74 -4.97 -17.58
C HIS A 414 26.90 -6.38 -17.00
N VAL A 415 25.95 -6.76 -16.15
CA VAL A 415 25.92 -8.07 -15.50
C VAL A 415 24.51 -8.58 -15.32
N LEU A 416 24.32 -9.89 -15.46
CA LEU A 416 23.08 -10.54 -15.09
C LEU A 416 22.98 -10.70 -13.58
N ALA A 417 21.89 -10.22 -12.99
CA ALA A 417 21.62 -10.35 -11.57
C ALA A 417 20.26 -11.02 -11.32
N PRO A 418 20.13 -11.86 -10.26
CA PRO A 418 18.86 -12.44 -9.88
C PRO A 418 17.92 -11.36 -9.31
N VAL A 419 16.75 -11.23 -9.90
CA VAL A 419 15.65 -10.35 -9.45
C VAL A 419 14.49 -11.23 -8.99
N VAL A 420 13.97 -10.95 -7.81
CA VAL A 420 12.78 -11.62 -7.25
C VAL A 420 11.53 -10.94 -7.79
N TYR A 421 10.60 -11.74 -8.30
CA TYR A 421 9.25 -11.31 -8.64
C TYR A 421 8.25 -12.19 -7.89
N MET A 422 7.38 -11.57 -7.11
CA MET A 422 6.34 -12.25 -6.34
C MET A 422 5.05 -12.31 -7.14
N ALA A 423 4.31 -13.41 -6.99
CA ALA A 423 2.93 -13.48 -7.44
C ALA A 423 2.05 -12.56 -6.58
N GLN A 424 1.06 -11.92 -7.20
CA GLN A 424 0.19 -10.94 -6.56
C GLN A 424 -0.48 -11.48 -5.27
N THR A 425 -0.86 -12.75 -5.24
CA THR A 425 -1.48 -13.39 -4.08
C THR A 425 -0.54 -13.46 -2.88
N HIS A 426 0.74 -13.77 -3.09
CA HIS A 426 1.73 -13.88 -2.02
C HIS A 426 2.23 -12.51 -1.58
N ALA A 427 2.37 -11.58 -2.52
CA ALA A 427 2.76 -10.21 -2.22
C ALA A 427 1.72 -9.53 -1.29
N ASN A 428 0.44 -9.91 -1.39
CA ASN A 428 -0.65 -9.39 -0.56
C ASN A 428 -0.75 -10.01 0.86
N ASP A 429 -0.07 -11.12 1.16
CA ASP A 429 -0.29 -11.83 2.44
C ASP A 429 0.28 -11.05 3.65
N LEU A 430 1.50 -10.50 3.54
CA LEU A 430 2.11 -9.63 4.55
C LEU A 430 3.08 -8.64 3.92
N GLN A 431 2.83 -7.34 4.13
CA GLN A 431 3.74 -6.28 3.71
C GLN A 431 4.36 -5.58 4.92
N PRO A 432 5.67 -5.29 4.91
CA PRO A 432 6.35 -4.51 5.94
C PRO A 432 6.07 -3.01 5.74
N SER A 433 4.80 -2.62 5.59
CA SER A 433 4.39 -1.23 5.31
C SER A 433 4.16 -0.38 6.56
N GLY A 434 4.51 -0.90 7.75
CA GLY A 434 4.36 -0.24 9.05
C GLY A 434 5.00 -1.05 10.16
N GLY A 435 4.60 -0.82 11.42
CA GLY A 435 5.00 -1.66 12.55
C GLY A 435 4.39 -3.06 12.44
N LEU A 436 5.21 -4.09 12.27
CA LEU A 436 4.79 -5.48 12.09
C LEU A 436 5.53 -6.41 13.06
N ILE A 437 4.77 -7.19 13.82
CA ILE A 437 5.25 -8.36 14.56
C ILE A 437 4.49 -9.58 14.05
N ALA A 438 5.18 -10.55 13.46
CA ALA A 438 4.51 -11.71 12.89
C ALA A 438 5.29 -13.02 13.02
N ALA A 439 4.55 -14.13 13.09
CA ALA A 439 5.08 -15.48 13.01
C ALA A 439 3.97 -16.47 12.66
N ASP A 440 4.26 -17.77 12.64
CA ASP A 440 3.20 -18.77 12.75
C ASP A 440 2.61 -18.73 14.18
N ASP A 441 3.48 -18.71 15.20
CA ASP A 441 3.11 -18.54 16.60
C ASP A 441 3.68 -17.23 17.17
N VAL A 442 2.81 -16.29 17.55
CA VAL A 442 3.20 -15.07 18.26
C VAL A 442 2.77 -15.17 19.71
N GLU A 443 3.72 -14.97 20.62
CA GLU A 443 3.49 -14.99 22.06
C GLU A 443 4.23 -13.83 22.72
N ILE A 444 3.45 -12.89 23.24
CA ILE A 444 3.96 -11.68 23.87
C ILE A 444 3.48 -11.65 25.32
N HIS A 445 4.43 -11.64 26.24
CA HIS A 445 4.22 -11.53 27.67
C HIS A 445 4.93 -10.28 28.18
N THR A 446 4.15 -9.31 28.66
CA THR A 446 4.68 -8.10 29.30
C THR A 446 4.21 -7.99 30.74
N VAL A 447 5.07 -7.42 31.59
CA VAL A 447 4.68 -7.09 32.99
C VAL A 447 4.12 -5.67 33.12
N GLY A 448 4.32 -4.83 32.11
CA GLY A 448 3.80 -3.47 31.98
C GLY A 448 2.79 -3.37 30.84
N THR A 449 3.07 -2.48 29.88
CA THR A 449 2.12 -2.12 28.81
C THR A 449 2.51 -2.76 27.48
N ALA A 450 1.53 -3.28 26.76
CA ALA A 450 1.64 -3.62 25.35
C ALA A 450 0.85 -2.59 24.52
N THR A 451 1.56 -1.71 23.80
CA THR A 451 0.97 -0.73 22.89
C THR A 451 1.05 -1.25 21.46
N ASN A 452 -0.07 -1.24 20.75
CA ASN A 452 -0.14 -1.62 19.35
C ASN A 452 -0.89 -0.57 18.52
N THR A 453 -0.21 0.01 17.53
CA THR A 453 -0.81 0.78 16.43
C THR A 453 -0.48 0.17 15.07
N GLY A 454 0.41 -0.84 15.04
CA GLY A 454 0.73 -1.64 13.86
C GLY A 454 -0.05 -2.95 13.79
N VAL A 455 0.59 -3.99 13.23
CA VAL A 455 0.05 -5.33 13.07
C VAL A 455 0.81 -6.33 13.95
N ILE A 456 0.07 -7.12 14.72
CA ILE A 456 0.55 -8.31 15.42
C ILE A 456 -0.23 -9.50 14.86
N LYS A 457 0.43 -10.40 14.12
CA LYS A 457 -0.23 -11.51 13.43
C LYS A 457 0.50 -12.84 13.61
N GLY A 458 -0.19 -13.80 14.22
CA GLY A 458 0.14 -15.21 14.18
C GLY A 458 -0.54 -15.88 12.99
N GLY A 459 0.05 -16.96 12.48
CA GLY A 459 -0.64 -17.91 11.61
C GLY A 459 -1.57 -18.75 12.45
N SER A 460 -1.00 -19.70 13.20
CA SER A 460 -1.73 -20.65 14.04
C SER A 460 -2.09 -20.12 15.43
N LYS A 461 -1.27 -19.23 16.02
CA LYS A 461 -1.47 -18.72 17.39
C LYS A 461 -1.04 -17.28 17.55
N THR A 462 -1.87 -16.49 18.24
CA THR A 462 -1.50 -15.17 18.77
C THR A 462 -1.92 -15.07 20.24
N VAL A 463 -0.95 -14.91 21.13
CA VAL A 463 -1.16 -14.68 22.57
C VAL A 463 -0.51 -13.37 22.97
N LEU A 464 -1.27 -12.51 23.64
CA LEU A 464 -0.79 -11.27 24.24
C LEU A 464 -1.27 -11.18 25.69
N THR A 465 -0.32 -11.21 26.62
CA THR A 465 -0.56 -11.02 28.05
C THR A 465 0.21 -9.80 28.52
N ALA A 466 -0.46 -8.86 29.18
CA ALA A 466 0.11 -7.62 29.69
C ALA A 466 -0.65 -7.14 30.92
N THR A 467 -0.08 -6.22 31.70
CA THR A 467 -0.85 -5.46 32.70
C THR A 467 -1.84 -4.53 32.00
N ASP A 468 -1.37 -3.80 30.99
CA ASP A 468 -2.21 -2.92 30.15
C ASP A 468 -2.02 -3.28 28.67
N ILE A 469 -3.13 -3.42 27.93
CA ILE A 469 -3.11 -3.57 26.47
C ILE A 469 -3.75 -2.32 25.85
N LEU A 470 -2.96 -1.56 25.10
CA LEU A 470 -3.40 -0.36 24.39
C LEU A 470 -3.33 -0.60 22.87
N ASN A 471 -4.44 -1.08 22.29
CA ASN A 471 -4.56 -1.22 20.84
C ASN A 471 -5.27 0.02 20.25
N ARG A 472 -4.55 0.86 19.51
CA ARG A 472 -5.07 2.10 18.88
C ARG A 472 -4.91 2.05 17.37
N GLY A 473 -5.96 1.64 16.67
CA GLY A 473 -5.96 1.55 15.20
C GLY A 473 -5.08 0.42 14.61
N GLY A 474 -4.43 -0.37 15.47
CA GLY A 474 -3.66 -1.54 15.08
C GLY A 474 -4.49 -2.83 15.04
N THR A 475 -3.93 -3.86 14.43
CA THR A 475 -4.52 -5.20 14.31
C THR A 475 -3.79 -6.20 15.20
N ILE A 476 -4.54 -7.03 15.93
CA ILE A 476 -4.03 -8.20 16.65
C ILE A 476 -4.89 -9.38 16.20
N SER A 477 -4.30 -10.37 15.53
CA SER A 477 -5.06 -11.45 14.87
C SER A 477 -4.28 -12.76 14.79
N SER A 478 -5.01 -13.85 14.58
CA SER A 478 -4.50 -15.16 14.14
C SER A 478 -5.28 -15.55 12.87
N SER A 479 -4.68 -16.34 11.98
CA SER A 479 -5.35 -16.82 10.76
C SER A 479 -6.39 -17.92 11.03
#